data_AF-A0A924XDY5-F1
#
_entry.id   AF-A0A924XDY5-F1
#
_cell.length_a   1.000
_cell.length_b   1.000
_cell.length_c   1.000
_cell.angle_alpha   90.00
_cell.angle_beta   90.00
_cell.angle_gamma   90.00
#
_symmetry.space_group_name_H-M   'P 1'
#
loop_
_entity.id
_entity.type
_entity.pdbx_description
1 polymer ?
#
loop_
_entity_poly.entity_id
_entity_poly.type
_entity_poly.pdbx_seq_one_letter_code
_entity_poly.pdbx_strand_id
1 'polypeptide(L)'
;MSAAAAPAMTNPNSPNRDYPLERTRNIGIAAHIDAGKTTLTERILFYTGMIHKIGEVHEGTTVTDWMEQERERGITITSAATTCFWQQRKEEGVFKAFDSIKMRVNIIDTPGHVDFTAEVERSLRVLDGAIAVFCGVAGVQPQSETVWRQATKYNVPRIAFVNKMDRTGANFNNAINDLRTKLRANAWPILIPIGAEDELKGQYDVINKKA
;
A
#
# COMPACT_ATOMS: atom_id res chain seq x y z
N MET A 1 35.21 7.56 -39.40
CA MET A 1 34.11 6.98 -38.61
C MET A 1 34.11 7.65 -37.25
N SER A 2 33.24 8.64 -37.05
CA SER A 2 33.12 9.38 -35.79
C SER A 2 32.43 8.48 -34.77
N ALA A 3 33.10 8.16 -33.67
CA ALA A 3 32.48 7.51 -32.53
C ALA A 3 31.35 8.41 -32.01
N ALA A 4 30.12 7.91 -32.03
CA ALA A 4 29.00 8.58 -31.40
C ALA A 4 29.27 8.62 -29.89
N ALA A 5 29.43 9.83 -29.34
CA ALA A 5 29.52 10.03 -27.90
C ALA A 5 28.24 9.47 -27.26
N ALA A 6 28.41 8.61 -26.25
CA ALA A 6 27.29 8.15 -25.43
C ALA A 6 26.54 9.37 -24.87
N PRO A 7 25.20 9.41 -24.93
CA PRO A 7 24.45 10.54 -24.40
C PRO A 7 24.81 10.73 -22.93
N ALA A 8 25.24 11.94 -22.57
CA ALA A 8 25.56 12.31 -21.21
C ALA A 8 24.39 11.90 -20.30
N MET A 9 24.66 11.03 -19.31
CA MET A 9 23.65 10.63 -18.34
C MET A 9 23.12 11.89 -17.65
N THR A 10 21.89 12.27 -18.01
CA THR A 10 21.20 13.38 -17.37
C THR A 10 21.05 13.06 -15.90
N ASN A 11 21.50 13.95 -15.03
CA ASN A 11 21.34 13.78 -13.59
C ASN A 11 19.86 13.44 -13.30
N PRO A 12 19.57 12.26 -12.71
CA PRO A 12 18.19 11.83 -12.48
C PRO A 12 17.37 12.81 -11.62
N ASN A 13 18.05 13.66 -10.85
CA ASN A 13 17.50 14.71 -10.00
C ASN A 13 17.77 16.11 -10.56
N SER A 14 17.90 16.27 -11.89
CA SER A 14 18.03 17.58 -12.52
C SER A 14 16.89 18.51 -12.08
N PRO A 15 17.19 19.77 -11.68
CA PRO A 15 16.18 20.73 -11.24
C PRO A 15 15.16 21.09 -12.34
N ASN A 16 15.49 20.81 -13.61
CA ASN A 16 14.63 21.07 -14.77
C ASN A 16 13.63 19.93 -15.07
N ARG A 17 13.55 18.90 -14.23
CA ARG A 17 12.60 17.79 -14.39
C ARG A 17 11.35 18.05 -13.56
N ASP A 18 10.17 18.02 -14.18
CA ASP A 18 8.89 18.22 -13.48
C ASP A 18 8.72 17.29 -12.26
N TYR A 19 9.24 16.07 -12.37
CA TYR A 19 9.22 15.06 -11.30
C TYR A 19 10.60 14.39 -11.12
N PRO A 20 11.43 14.90 -10.19
CA PRO A 20 12.71 14.27 -9.83
C PRO A 20 12.53 12.84 -9.30
N LEU A 21 13.54 11.98 -9.48
CA LEU A 21 13.49 10.61 -8.98
C LEU A 21 13.34 10.56 -7.45
N GLU A 22 14.01 11.46 -6.72
CA GLU A 22 13.90 11.58 -5.25
C GLU A 22 12.47 11.85 -4.75
N ARG A 23 11.58 12.37 -5.61
CA ARG A 23 10.17 12.67 -5.31
C ARG A 23 9.19 11.64 -5.89
N THR A 24 9.72 10.56 -6.46
CA THR A 24 8.92 9.46 -7.02
C THR A 24 8.92 8.29 -6.05
N ARG A 25 7.77 7.64 -5.87
CA ARG A 25 7.61 6.43 -5.06
C ARG A 25 6.86 5.39 -5.88
N ASN A 26 7.51 4.29 -6.22
CA ASN A 26 6.86 3.13 -6.81
C ASN A 26 6.46 2.17 -5.67
N ILE A 27 5.18 2.14 -5.34
CA ILE A 27 4.67 1.33 -4.22
C ILE A 27 3.72 0.24 -4.71
N GLY A 28 3.84 -0.95 -4.12
CA GLY A 28 2.86 -2.02 -4.33
C GLY A 28 1.96 -2.16 -3.12
N ILE A 29 0.68 -2.46 -3.34
CA ILE A 29 -0.21 -2.87 -2.26
C ILE A 29 -0.41 -4.37 -2.40
N ALA A 30 -0.11 -5.11 -1.34
CA ALA A 30 -0.09 -6.57 -1.36
C ALA A 30 -0.76 -7.14 -0.12
N ALA A 31 -1.61 -8.14 -0.29
CA ALA A 31 -2.44 -8.69 0.78
C ALA A 31 -2.96 -10.08 0.43
N HIS A 32 -3.48 -10.80 1.42
CA HIS A 32 -4.35 -11.95 1.13
C HIS A 32 -5.73 -11.48 0.63
N ILE A 33 -6.50 -12.43 0.08
CA ILE A 33 -7.89 -12.21 -0.35
C ILE A 33 -8.70 -11.64 0.80
N ASP A 34 -9.59 -10.68 0.52
CA ASP A 34 -10.46 -10.02 1.50
C ASP A 34 -9.77 -9.22 2.62
N ALA A 35 -8.46 -8.97 2.55
CA ALA A 35 -7.80 -8.04 3.47
C ALA A 35 -8.19 -6.56 3.21
N GLY A 36 -8.82 -6.26 2.06
CA GLY A 36 -9.24 -4.91 1.67
C GLY A 36 -8.16 -4.10 0.96
N LYS A 37 -7.30 -4.77 0.20
CA LYS A 37 -6.23 -4.17 -0.62
C LYS A 37 -6.76 -3.16 -1.64
N THR A 38 -7.74 -3.55 -2.45
CA THR A 38 -8.35 -2.67 -3.46
C THR A 38 -9.09 -1.50 -2.82
N THR A 39 -9.80 -1.74 -1.71
CA THR A 39 -10.43 -0.67 -0.92
C THR A 39 -9.39 0.34 -0.41
N LEU A 40 -8.22 -0.13 0.02
CA LEU A 40 -7.12 0.75 0.41
C LEU A 40 -6.60 1.56 -0.80
N THR A 41 -6.42 0.93 -1.96
CA THR A 41 -6.01 1.61 -3.20
C THR A 41 -6.98 2.75 -3.53
N GLU A 42 -8.28 2.47 -3.58
CA GLU A 42 -9.32 3.45 -3.86
C GLU A 42 -9.32 4.62 -2.87
N ARG A 43 -9.13 4.33 -1.57
CA ARG A 43 -9.02 5.39 -0.55
C ARG A 43 -7.79 6.28 -0.77
N ILE A 44 -6.66 5.72 -1.16
CA ILE A 44 -5.47 6.51 -1.51
C ILE A 44 -5.78 7.41 -2.72
N LEU A 45 -6.36 6.86 -3.78
CA LEU A 45 -6.72 7.63 -4.98
C LEU A 45 -7.70 8.77 -4.64
N PHE A 46 -8.69 8.51 -3.79
CA PHE A 46 -9.64 9.52 -3.33
C PHE A 46 -8.95 10.64 -2.53
N TYR A 47 -8.09 10.27 -1.58
CA TYR A 47 -7.39 11.28 -0.75
C TYR A 47 -6.40 12.13 -1.54
N THR A 48 -5.86 11.62 -2.66
CA THR A 48 -5.07 12.41 -3.61
C THR A 48 -5.91 13.29 -4.54
N GLY A 49 -7.23 13.13 -4.55
CA GLY A 49 -8.13 13.83 -5.47
C GLY A 49 -8.12 13.28 -6.90
N MET A 50 -7.55 12.09 -7.12
CA MET A 50 -7.55 11.45 -8.44
C MET A 50 -8.92 10.90 -8.82
N ILE A 51 -9.72 10.49 -7.82
CA ILE A 51 -11.11 10.08 -8.00
C ILE A 51 -12.00 10.92 -7.07
N HIS A 52 -13.20 11.27 -7.54
CA HIS A 52 -14.16 12.11 -6.81
C HIS A 52 -15.24 11.32 -6.08
N LYS A 53 -15.29 10.00 -6.30
CA LYS A 53 -16.15 9.05 -5.60
C LYS A 53 -15.31 7.83 -5.27
N ILE A 54 -15.58 7.22 -4.12
CA ILE A 54 -14.88 6.03 -3.64
C ILE A 54 -15.64 4.82 -4.17
N GLY A 55 -14.99 3.97 -4.95
CA GLY A 55 -15.58 2.71 -5.40
C GLY A 55 -15.54 1.64 -4.30
N GLU A 56 -16.52 0.74 -4.30
CA GLU A 56 -16.53 -0.46 -3.47
C GLU A 56 -16.43 -1.71 -4.35
N VAL A 57 -15.58 -2.65 -3.92
CA VAL A 57 -15.33 -3.91 -4.66
C VAL A 57 -16.62 -4.72 -4.78
N HIS A 58 -17.42 -4.77 -3.71
CA HIS A 58 -18.70 -5.50 -3.69
C HIS A 58 -19.76 -4.89 -4.62
N GLU A 59 -19.62 -3.61 -4.97
CA GLU A 59 -20.53 -2.91 -5.89
C GLU A 59 -19.97 -2.87 -7.33
N GLY A 60 -18.76 -3.41 -7.56
CA GLY A 60 -18.10 -3.39 -8.87
C GLY A 60 -17.76 -1.98 -9.38
N THR A 61 -17.69 -0.99 -8.49
CA THR A 61 -17.50 0.43 -8.84
C THR A 61 -16.04 0.89 -8.71
N THR A 62 -15.11 -0.02 -8.40
CA THR A 62 -13.68 0.30 -8.28
C THR A 62 -13.08 0.66 -9.65
N VAL A 63 -12.17 1.63 -9.64
CA VAL A 63 -11.48 2.11 -10.86
C VAL A 63 -10.39 1.13 -11.27
N THR A 64 -9.82 0.41 -10.30
CA THR A 64 -8.72 -0.53 -10.52
C THR A 64 -9.17 -1.90 -11.03
N ASP A 65 -10.36 -2.38 -10.64
CA ASP A 65 -10.91 -3.65 -11.13
C ASP A 65 -11.82 -3.39 -12.35
N TRP A 66 -11.19 -3.21 -13.51
CA TRP A 66 -11.88 -2.85 -14.76
C TRP A 66 -12.42 -4.06 -15.51
N MET A 67 -11.92 -5.28 -15.24
CA MET A 67 -12.40 -6.49 -15.90
C MET A 67 -13.76 -6.92 -15.33
N GLU A 68 -14.68 -7.33 -16.20
CA GLU A 68 -16.00 -7.82 -15.80
C GLU A 68 -15.91 -9.01 -14.83
N GLN A 69 -14.92 -9.89 -15.04
CA GLN A 69 -14.64 -11.02 -14.15
C GLN A 69 -14.12 -10.62 -12.77
N GLU A 70 -13.35 -9.52 -12.68
CA GLU A 70 -12.87 -8.99 -11.39
C GLU A 70 -14.04 -8.42 -10.59
N ARG A 71 -14.94 -7.69 -11.26
CA ARG A 71 -16.17 -7.13 -10.68
C ARG A 71 -17.15 -8.22 -10.25
N GLU A 72 -17.37 -9.24 -11.08
CA GLU A 72 -18.27 -10.35 -10.78
C GLU A 72 -17.80 -11.17 -9.57
N ARG A 73 -16.49 -11.36 -9.43
CA ARG A 73 -15.91 -12.19 -8.37
C ARG A 73 -15.46 -11.41 -7.14
N GLY A 74 -15.46 -10.07 -7.19
CA GLY A 74 -14.98 -9.21 -6.12
C GLY A 74 -13.50 -9.42 -5.77
N ILE A 75 -12.67 -9.81 -6.74
CA ILE A 75 -11.23 -10.05 -6.55
C ILE A 75 -10.41 -9.33 -7.62
N THR A 76 -9.24 -8.82 -7.24
CA THR A 76 -8.25 -8.31 -8.19
C THR A 76 -7.49 -9.46 -8.84
N ILE A 77 -7.58 -9.57 -10.17
CA ILE A 77 -6.98 -10.62 -10.99
C ILE A 77 -5.72 -10.09 -11.67
N THR A 78 -5.76 -8.85 -12.17
CA THR A 78 -4.65 -8.19 -12.87
C THR A 78 -4.12 -6.99 -12.10
N SER A 79 -2.83 -6.71 -12.28
CA SER A 79 -2.19 -5.59 -11.61
C SER A 79 -2.56 -4.29 -12.29
N ALA A 80 -3.21 -3.40 -11.56
CA ALA A 80 -3.51 -2.05 -12.02
C ALA A 80 -2.37 -1.11 -11.61
N ALA A 81 -1.77 -0.42 -12.59
CA ALA A 81 -0.77 0.61 -12.34
C ALA A 81 -1.43 2.00 -12.44
N THR A 82 -1.46 2.73 -11.34
CA THR A 82 -2.08 4.07 -11.26
C THR A 82 -1.10 5.08 -10.71
N THR A 83 -1.00 6.25 -11.34
CA THR A 83 -0.14 7.35 -10.86
C THR A 83 -0.98 8.43 -10.20
N CYS A 84 -0.67 8.77 -8.95
CA CYS A 84 -1.30 9.86 -8.21
C CYS A 84 -0.25 10.78 -7.60
N PHE A 85 -0.70 11.91 -7.06
CA PHE A 85 0.19 12.88 -6.42
C PHE A 85 -0.20 13.11 -4.97
N TRP A 86 0.73 12.82 -4.07
CA TRP A 86 0.52 12.96 -2.64
C TRP A 86 1.17 14.24 -2.13
N GLN A 87 0.35 15.12 -1.56
CA GLN A 87 0.81 16.27 -0.76
C GLN A 87 0.43 16.01 0.69
N GLN A 88 1.40 16.06 1.60
CA GLN A 88 1.11 15.97 3.02
C GLN A 88 0.29 17.19 3.46
N ARG A 89 -0.86 16.94 4.08
CA ARG A 89 -1.67 18.01 4.66
C ARG A 89 -1.00 18.52 5.92
N LYS A 90 -0.89 19.85 6.04
CA LYS A 90 -0.44 20.48 7.28
C LYS A 90 -1.45 20.19 8.36
N GLU A 91 -0.95 19.76 9.50
CA GLU A 91 -1.75 19.46 10.67
C GLU A 91 -1.00 19.96 11.90
N GLU A 92 -1.69 20.77 12.71
CA GLU A 92 -1.08 21.36 13.89
C GLU A 92 -0.71 20.28 14.91
N GLY A 93 0.52 20.37 15.43
CA GLY A 93 1.07 19.40 16.38
C GLY A 93 1.52 18.07 15.76
N VAL A 94 1.55 17.94 14.42
CA VAL A 94 1.96 16.70 13.74
C VAL A 94 3.15 16.97 12.82
N PHE A 95 4.28 16.34 13.12
CA PHE A 95 5.48 16.38 12.30
C PHE A 95 5.25 15.64 10.97
N LYS A 96 5.62 16.30 9.87
CA LYS A 96 5.52 15.80 8.51
C LYS A 96 6.87 16.05 7.81
N ALA A 97 7.60 14.98 7.48
CA ALA A 97 8.96 15.09 6.94
C ALA A 97 9.04 15.80 5.57
N PHE A 98 7.93 15.89 4.82
CA PHE A 98 7.90 16.38 3.44
C PHE A 98 6.66 17.25 3.17
N ASP A 99 6.25 18.07 4.15
CA ASP A 99 5.00 18.86 4.13
C ASP A 99 4.89 19.84 2.95
N SER A 100 6.03 20.28 2.42
CA SER A 100 6.18 21.24 1.34
C SER A 100 6.47 20.59 -0.02
N ILE A 101 6.59 19.26 -0.06
CA ILE A 101 7.01 18.54 -1.27
C ILE A 101 5.87 17.66 -1.78
N LYS A 102 5.41 17.95 -3.00
CA LYS A 102 4.49 17.09 -3.73
C LYS A 102 5.24 15.85 -4.22
N MET A 103 4.81 14.68 -3.77
CA MET A 103 5.38 13.40 -4.22
C MET A 103 4.53 12.79 -5.33
N ARG A 104 5.18 12.25 -6.36
CA ARG A 104 4.54 11.38 -7.34
C ARG A 104 4.56 9.96 -6.80
N VAL A 105 3.39 9.33 -6.73
CA VAL A 105 3.22 7.97 -6.23
C VAL A 105 2.67 7.12 -7.37
N ASN A 106 3.42 6.10 -7.76
CA ASN A 106 2.98 5.09 -8.71
C ASN A 106 2.57 3.87 -7.90
N ILE A 107 1.28 3.55 -7.92
CA ILE A 107 0.69 2.44 -7.19
C ILE A 107 0.55 1.26 -8.14
N ILE A 108 1.07 0.10 -7.75
CA ILE A 108 0.77 -1.18 -8.38
C ILE A 108 -0.12 -1.95 -7.42
N ASP A 109 -1.40 -2.05 -7.75
CA ASP A 109 -2.32 -2.92 -7.01
C ASP A 109 -2.06 -4.36 -7.44
N THR A 110 -1.69 -5.26 -6.52
CA THR A 110 -1.26 -6.62 -6.87
C THR A 110 -2.34 -7.66 -6.58
N PRO A 111 -2.47 -8.74 -7.37
CA PRO A 111 -3.44 -9.80 -7.07
C PRO A 111 -3.28 -10.37 -5.66
N GLY A 112 -4.39 -10.60 -4.96
CA GLY A 112 -4.37 -11.10 -3.57
C GLY A 112 -4.47 -12.63 -3.44
N HIS A 113 -4.75 -13.31 -4.56
CA HIS A 113 -4.90 -14.77 -4.62
C HIS A 113 -3.58 -15.45 -4.98
N VAL A 114 -3.32 -16.59 -4.35
CA VAL A 114 -2.14 -17.44 -4.61
C VAL A 114 -2.02 -17.94 -6.06
N ASP A 115 -3.12 -17.94 -6.81
CA ASP A 115 -3.17 -18.43 -8.18
C ASP A 115 -2.53 -17.42 -9.15
N PHE A 116 -2.28 -16.19 -8.69
CA PHE A 116 -1.65 -15.12 -9.47
C PHE A 116 -0.24 -14.76 -8.94
N THR A 117 0.43 -15.73 -8.29
CA THR A 117 1.77 -15.55 -7.70
C THR A 117 2.83 -15.07 -8.70
N ALA A 118 2.79 -15.51 -9.96
CA ALA A 118 3.72 -15.06 -10.99
C ALA A 118 3.61 -13.56 -11.26
N GLU A 119 2.40 -13.02 -11.17
CA GLU A 119 2.14 -11.60 -11.36
C GLU A 119 2.56 -10.77 -10.14
N VAL A 120 2.27 -11.27 -8.93
CA VAL A 120 2.77 -10.67 -7.68
C VAL A 120 4.30 -10.61 -7.69
N GLU A 121 5.01 -11.67 -8.10
CA GLU A 121 6.47 -11.65 -8.19
C GLU A 121 6.99 -10.65 -9.21
N ARG A 122 6.32 -10.52 -10.37
CA ARG A 122 6.71 -9.55 -11.40
C ARG A 122 6.55 -8.12 -10.89
N SER A 123 5.43 -7.84 -10.22
CA SER A 123 5.14 -6.53 -9.63
C SER A 123 6.15 -6.19 -8.54
N LEU A 124 6.47 -7.12 -7.62
CA LEU A 124 7.42 -6.86 -6.53
C LEU A 124 8.84 -6.46 -6.99
N ARG A 125 9.30 -6.93 -8.16
CA ARG A 125 10.65 -6.64 -8.67
C ARG A 125 10.87 -5.20 -9.12
N VAL A 126 9.80 -4.45 -9.37
CA VAL A 126 9.86 -3.07 -9.90
C VAL A 126 9.49 -2.02 -8.86
N LEU A 127 9.21 -2.44 -7.62
CA LEU A 127 8.79 -1.55 -6.53
C LEU A 127 9.96 -1.03 -5.72
N ASP A 128 9.87 0.24 -5.33
CA ASP A 128 10.75 0.83 -4.32
C ASP A 128 10.33 0.40 -2.90
N GLY A 129 9.05 0.06 -2.70
CA GLY A 129 8.51 -0.42 -1.43
C GLY A 129 7.10 -0.98 -1.56
N ALA A 130 6.58 -1.58 -0.50
CA ALA A 130 5.22 -2.13 -0.50
C ALA A 130 4.45 -1.89 0.81
N ILE A 131 3.13 -1.84 0.69
CA ILE A 131 2.18 -1.83 1.80
C ILE A 131 1.61 -3.24 1.92
N ALA A 132 1.98 -3.95 2.98
CA ALA A 132 1.44 -5.26 3.30
C ALA A 132 0.15 -5.09 4.13
N VAL A 133 -0.99 -5.43 3.55
CA VAL A 133 -2.31 -5.27 4.19
C VAL A 133 -2.71 -6.56 4.89
N PHE A 134 -3.10 -6.43 6.14
CA PHE A 134 -3.58 -7.53 7.00
C PHE A 134 -4.98 -7.22 7.50
N CYS A 135 -5.77 -8.25 7.80
CA CYS A 135 -7.10 -8.09 8.38
C CYS A 135 -6.98 -8.14 9.92
N GLY A 136 -7.58 -7.18 10.63
CA GLY A 136 -7.60 -7.15 12.10
C GLY A 136 -8.31 -8.35 12.72
N VAL A 137 -9.24 -8.97 11.99
CA VAL A 137 -9.97 -10.18 12.42
C VAL A 137 -9.15 -11.44 12.13
N ALA A 138 -8.72 -11.61 10.87
CA ALA A 138 -8.07 -12.84 10.41
C ALA A 138 -6.57 -12.91 10.72
N GLY A 139 -5.93 -11.78 11.04
CA GLY A 139 -4.49 -11.70 11.29
C GLY A 139 -3.66 -12.10 10.08
N VAL A 140 -2.59 -12.87 10.33
CA VAL A 140 -1.75 -13.43 9.26
C VAL A 140 -2.30 -14.78 8.82
N GLN A 141 -2.65 -14.84 7.54
CA GLN A 141 -3.15 -16.03 6.86
C GLN A 141 -2.02 -16.72 6.05
N PRO A 142 -2.11 -18.03 5.73
CA PRO A 142 -1.09 -18.76 4.97
C PRO A 142 -0.69 -18.07 3.66
N GLN A 143 -1.64 -17.44 2.96
CA GLN A 143 -1.40 -16.71 1.71
C GLN A 143 -0.60 -15.42 1.96
N SER A 144 -0.80 -14.77 3.11
CA SER A 144 -0.02 -13.59 3.51
C SER A 144 1.45 -13.94 3.71
N GLU A 145 1.75 -15.15 4.21
CA GLU A 145 3.12 -15.62 4.38
C GLU A 145 3.85 -15.78 3.04
N THR A 146 3.15 -16.29 2.02
CA THR A 146 3.71 -16.43 0.66
C THR A 146 4.08 -15.07 0.08
N VAL A 147 3.17 -14.11 0.11
CA VAL A 147 3.41 -12.74 -0.36
C VAL A 147 4.54 -12.08 0.42
N TRP A 148 4.57 -12.27 1.74
CA TRP A 148 5.63 -11.76 2.61
C TRP A 148 6.99 -12.35 2.24
N ARG A 149 7.06 -13.65 1.98
CA ARG A 149 8.29 -14.33 1.58
C ARG A 149 8.80 -13.85 0.22
N GLN A 150 7.89 -13.62 -0.74
CA GLN A 150 8.23 -13.08 -2.05
C GLN A 150 8.82 -11.67 -1.94
N ALA A 151 8.20 -10.79 -1.16
CA ALA A 151 8.73 -9.44 -0.97
C ALA A 151 10.09 -9.46 -0.22
N THR A 152 10.31 -10.41 0.70
CA THR A 152 11.62 -10.63 1.33
C THR A 152 12.66 -11.12 0.31
N LYS A 153 12.31 -12.06 -0.56
CA LYS A 153 13.20 -12.59 -1.61
C LYS A 153 13.72 -11.49 -2.55
N TYR A 154 12.88 -10.48 -2.84
CA TYR A 154 13.24 -9.34 -3.69
C TYR A 154 13.73 -8.11 -2.92
N ASN A 155 13.99 -8.23 -1.61
CA ASN A 155 14.45 -7.14 -0.75
C ASN A 155 13.56 -5.88 -0.79
N VAL A 156 12.26 -6.06 -0.95
CA VAL A 156 11.31 -4.94 -1.00
C VAL A 156 11.01 -4.47 0.43
N PRO A 157 11.33 -3.21 0.79
CA PRO A 157 11.01 -2.66 2.10
C PRO A 157 9.49 -2.48 2.22
N ARG A 158 8.96 -2.72 3.42
CA ARG A 158 7.52 -2.81 3.63
C ARG A 158 7.06 -2.09 4.88
N ILE A 159 5.86 -1.53 4.80
CA ILE A 159 5.05 -1.15 5.97
C ILE A 159 3.86 -2.11 6.07
N ALA A 160 3.45 -2.43 7.29
CA ALA A 160 2.27 -3.24 7.54
C ALA A 160 1.08 -2.33 7.86
N PHE A 161 -0.06 -2.59 7.24
CA PHE A 161 -1.32 -1.89 7.50
C PHE A 161 -2.37 -2.91 7.96
N VAL A 162 -2.84 -2.78 9.20
CA VAL A 162 -3.90 -3.63 9.76
C VAL A 162 -5.24 -2.96 9.48
N ASN A 163 -5.97 -3.52 8.52
CA ASN A 163 -7.27 -3.05 8.06
C ASN A 163 -8.42 -3.75 8.79
N LYS A 164 -9.66 -3.30 8.57
CA LYS A 164 -10.88 -3.92 9.12
C LYS A 164 -10.92 -3.94 10.66
N MET A 165 -10.39 -2.90 11.30
CA MET A 165 -10.43 -2.75 12.75
C MET A 165 -11.83 -2.41 13.28
N ASP A 166 -12.74 -2.03 12.39
CA ASP A 166 -14.17 -1.78 12.59
C ASP A 166 -15.02 -3.07 12.61
N ARG A 167 -14.44 -4.24 12.32
CA ARG A 167 -15.19 -5.50 12.24
C ARG A 167 -15.18 -6.26 13.55
N THR A 168 -16.27 -6.97 13.83
CA THR A 168 -16.38 -7.88 14.98
C THR A 168 -15.24 -8.90 15.00
N GLY A 169 -14.60 -9.06 16.15
CA GLY A 169 -13.43 -9.90 16.34
C GLY A 169 -12.10 -9.23 15.96
N ALA A 170 -12.09 -7.94 15.64
CA ALA A 170 -10.85 -7.23 15.31
C ALA A 170 -9.93 -7.12 16.52
N ASN A 171 -8.70 -7.63 16.37
CA ASN A 171 -7.71 -7.63 17.43
C ASN A 171 -6.32 -7.21 16.91
N PHE A 172 -6.00 -5.94 17.12
CA PHE A 172 -4.73 -5.34 16.67
C PHE A 172 -3.50 -5.99 17.32
N ASN A 173 -3.56 -6.29 18.62
CA ASN A 173 -2.45 -6.93 19.33
C ASN A 173 -2.19 -8.34 18.82
N ASN A 174 -3.25 -9.08 18.50
CA ASN A 174 -3.12 -10.39 17.87
C ASN A 174 -2.48 -10.28 16.48
N ALA A 175 -2.92 -9.33 15.65
CA ALA A 175 -2.30 -9.08 14.34
C ALA A 175 -0.79 -8.78 14.45
N ILE A 176 -0.37 -7.96 15.44
CA ILE A 176 1.06 -7.69 15.70
C ILE A 176 1.80 -8.96 16.12
N ASN A 177 1.22 -9.75 17.03
CA ASN A 177 1.82 -11.00 17.48
C ASN A 177 1.98 -12.00 16.34
N ASP A 178 0.99 -12.09 15.45
CA ASP A 178 1.04 -12.89 14.24
C ASP A 178 2.16 -12.44 13.29
N LEU A 179 2.32 -11.14 13.05
CA LEU A 179 3.43 -10.61 12.25
C LEU A 179 4.79 -11.04 12.83
N ARG A 180 4.93 -11.00 14.16
CA ARG A 180 6.19 -11.38 14.84
C ARG A 180 6.43 -12.88 14.83
N THR A 181 5.42 -13.69 15.07
CA THR A 181 5.58 -15.14 15.26
C THR A 181 5.55 -15.91 13.94
N LYS A 182 4.56 -15.62 13.06
CA LYS A 182 4.36 -16.32 11.79
C LYS A 182 5.28 -15.78 10.70
N LEU A 183 5.37 -14.45 10.55
CA LEU A 183 6.20 -13.83 9.51
C LEU A 183 7.65 -13.58 9.94
N ARG A 184 7.96 -13.74 11.24
CA ARG A 184 9.25 -13.38 11.85
C ARG A 184 9.62 -11.91 11.57
N ALA A 185 8.62 -11.04 11.47
CA ALA A 185 8.82 -9.64 11.17
C ALA A 185 9.21 -8.86 12.44
N ASN A 186 10.10 -7.87 12.28
CA ASN A 186 10.38 -6.89 13.33
C ASN A 186 9.27 -5.83 13.40
N ALA A 187 8.06 -6.24 13.79
CA ALA A 187 6.87 -5.39 13.76
C ALA A 187 6.78 -4.48 14.99
N TRP A 188 6.81 -3.17 14.76
CA TRP A 188 6.65 -2.12 15.76
C TRP A 188 5.46 -1.22 15.42
N PRO A 189 4.47 -1.09 16.31
CA PRO A 189 3.32 -0.22 16.07
C PRO A 189 3.72 1.26 16.10
N ILE A 190 3.31 2.01 15.08
CA ILE A 190 3.48 3.46 14.99
C ILE A 190 2.15 4.18 15.23
N LEU A 191 1.07 3.59 14.72
CA LEU A 191 -0.32 4.01 14.94
C LEU A 191 -1.02 2.90 15.71
N ILE A 192 -1.62 3.24 16.86
CA ILE A 192 -2.32 2.29 17.73
C ILE A 192 -3.81 2.62 17.71
N PRO A 193 -4.70 1.71 17.29
CA PRO A 193 -6.13 2.00 17.26
C PRO A 193 -6.68 2.27 18.66
N ILE A 194 -7.58 3.25 18.77
CA ILE A 194 -8.31 3.58 19.99
C ILE A 194 -9.70 2.98 19.86
N GLY A 195 -9.92 1.88 20.59
CA GLY A 195 -11.09 1.02 20.41
C GLY A 195 -10.92 0.02 19.27
N ALA A 196 -11.95 -0.79 19.06
CA ALA A 196 -12.07 -1.75 17.99
C ALA A 196 -13.56 -1.98 17.71
N GLU A 197 -13.88 -2.62 16.59
CA GLU A 197 -15.25 -2.90 16.18
C GLU A 197 -16.07 -1.60 16.12
N ASP A 198 -17.31 -1.62 16.61
CA ASP A 198 -18.19 -0.45 16.69
C ASP A 198 -17.65 0.65 17.63
N GLU A 199 -16.68 0.34 18.50
CA GLU A 199 -16.03 1.30 19.39
C GLU A 199 -14.76 1.92 18.80
N LEU A 200 -14.40 1.62 17.54
CA LEU A 200 -13.24 2.21 16.88
C LEU A 200 -13.45 3.72 16.67
N LYS A 201 -12.71 4.54 17.43
CA LYS A 201 -12.86 6.01 17.44
C LYS A 201 -11.76 6.74 16.69
N GLY A 202 -10.61 6.11 16.51
CA GLY A 202 -9.43 6.75 15.94
C GLY A 202 -8.16 5.95 16.21
N GLN A 203 -7.03 6.65 16.25
CA GLN A 203 -5.73 6.04 16.45
C GLN A 203 -4.79 7.00 17.19
N TYR A 204 -3.97 6.47 18.07
CA TYR A 204 -2.88 7.18 18.71
C TYR A 204 -1.61 7.10 17.87
N ASP A 205 -1.08 8.24 17.47
CA ASP A 205 0.21 8.39 16.80
C ASP A 205 1.33 8.49 17.85
N VAL A 206 2.16 7.44 17.91
CA VAL A 206 3.25 7.32 18.89
C VAL A 206 4.39 8.31 18.60
N ILE A 207 4.60 8.70 17.34
CA ILE A 207 5.66 9.63 16.94
C ILE A 207 5.28 11.05 17.35
N ASN A 208 4.04 11.43 17.07
CA ASN A 208 3.54 12.77 17.36
C ASN A 208 2.90 12.91 18.74
N LYS A 209 2.73 11.78 19.46
CA LYS A 209 2.09 11.68 20.77
C LYS A 209 0.69 12.29 20.79
N LYS A 210 -0.09 12.07 19.73
CA LYS A 210 -1.41 12.66 19.49
C LYS A 210 -2.45 11.57 19.20
N ALA A 211 -3.65 11.73 19.76
CA ALA A 211 -4.82 10.89 19.50
C ALA A 211 -5.71 11.50 18.41
#